data_AF-A0A410WSR8-F1
#
_entry.id   AF-A0A410WSR8-F1
#
_cell.length_a   1.000
_cell.length_b   1.000
_cell.length_c   1.000
_cell.angle_alpha   90.00
_cell.angle_beta   90.00
_cell.angle_gamma   90.00
#
_symmetry.space_group_name_H-M   'P 1'
#
loop_
_entity.id
_entity.type
_entity.pdbx_description
1 polymer ?
#
loop_
_entity_poly.entity_id
_entity_poly.type
_entity_poly.pdbx_seq_one_letter_code
_entity_poly.pdbx_strand_id
1 'polypeptide(L)'
;MQYDWSSISRTVGFYRRHQVIPSIEEIEDTWQRARDGSREAAIRFLDWRRHCLLAKTDEQRAAMILVMNYSHKLFNRDSTSE
;
A
#
# COMPACT_ATOMS: atom_id res chain seq x y z
N MET A 1 -12.73 9.41 -1.22
CA MET A 1 -11.70 10.47 -1.34
C MET A 1 -10.63 9.98 -2.30
N GLN A 2 -10.31 10.76 -3.32
CA GLN A 2 -9.21 10.49 -4.23
C GLN A 2 -7.94 11.10 -3.64
N TYR A 3 -6.90 10.31 -3.49
CA TYR A 3 -5.64 10.80 -2.94
C TYR A 3 -4.70 11.24 -4.07
N ASP A 4 -4.22 12.49 -4.01
CA ASP A 4 -3.18 12.97 -4.92
C ASP A 4 -1.85 12.26 -4.63
N TRP A 5 -1.51 11.32 -5.52
CA TRP A 5 -0.28 10.52 -5.51
C TRP A 5 0.98 11.38 -5.37
N SER A 6 1.00 12.54 -6.02
CA SER A 6 2.18 13.42 -6.01
C SER A 6 2.43 14.01 -4.62
N SER A 7 1.37 14.26 -3.84
CA SER A 7 1.50 14.74 -2.46
C SER A 7 1.89 13.65 -1.47
N ILE A 8 1.43 12.41 -1.69
CA ILE A 8 1.64 11.29 -0.75
C ILE A 8 3.02 10.66 -0.95
N SER A 9 3.46 10.51 -2.20
CA SER A 9 4.78 9.95 -2.52
C SER A 9 5.95 10.72 -1.90
N ARG A 10 5.81 12.02 -1.69
CA ARG A 10 6.83 12.87 -1.02
C ARG A 10 6.98 12.57 0.48
N THR A 11 5.97 11.98 1.11
CA THR A 11 5.96 11.67 2.56
C THR A 11 6.54 10.29 2.86
N VAL A 12 6.61 9.40 1.87
CA VAL A 12 7.17 8.05 2.02
C VAL A 12 8.69 8.17 2.15
N GLY A 13 9.19 8.09 3.38
CA GLY A 13 10.62 8.15 3.70
C GLY A 13 11.43 7.01 3.07
N PHE A 14 12.74 7.23 2.95
CA PHE A 14 13.66 6.22 2.42
C PHE A 14 13.78 4.98 3.32
N TYR A 15 14.00 3.85 2.63
CA TYR A 15 14.33 2.50 3.09
C TYR A 15 14.77 2.34 4.55
N ARG A 16 14.01 1.56 5.34
CA ARG A 16 14.48 1.04 6.63
C ARG A 16 14.92 -0.41 6.46
N ARG A 17 16.19 -0.69 6.77
CA ARG A 17 16.83 -2.02 6.64
C ARG A 17 16.10 -3.16 7.37
N HIS A 18 15.23 -2.83 8.33
CA HIS A 18 14.45 -3.77 9.14
C HIS A 18 12.93 -3.58 8.99
N GLN A 19 12.44 -2.96 7.91
CA GLN A 19 11.00 -3.00 7.65
C GLN A 19 10.58 -4.47 7.51
N VAL A 20 9.46 -4.81 8.15
CA VAL A 20 8.87 -6.14 8.12
C VAL A 20 7.77 -6.10 7.07
N ILE A 21 7.67 -7.17 6.26
CA ILE A 21 6.53 -7.36 5.36
C ILE A 21 5.27 -7.50 6.25
N PRO A 22 4.23 -6.67 6.06
CA PRO A 22 3.06 -6.69 6.93
C PRO A 22 2.33 -8.03 6.83
N SER A 23 1.63 -8.40 7.91
CA SER A 23 0.72 -9.54 7.87
C SER A 23 -0.50 -9.24 6.99
N ILE A 24 -1.21 -10.29 6.57
CA ILE A 24 -2.44 -10.14 5.79
C ILE A 24 -3.50 -9.34 6.58
N GLU A 25 -3.65 -9.63 7.88
CA GLU A 25 -4.58 -8.91 8.76
C GLU A 25 -4.26 -7.41 8.85
N GLU A 26 -2.97 -7.05 8.98
CA GLU A 26 -2.55 -5.64 8.99
C GLU A 26 -2.86 -4.94 7.66
N ILE A 27 -2.72 -5.66 6.55
CA ILE A 27 -3.05 -5.14 5.22
C ILE A 27 -4.55 -4.87 5.11
N GLU A 28 -5.40 -5.78 5.58
CA GLU A 28 -6.86 -5.65 5.52
C GLU A 28 -7.38 -4.51 6.42
N ASP A 29 -6.88 -4.38 7.65
CA ASP A 29 -7.23 -3.25 8.53
C ASP A 29 -6.83 -1.91 7.89
N THR A 30 -5.59 -1.83 7.40
CA THR A 30 -5.09 -0.61 6.75
C THR A 30 -5.89 -0.28 5.49
N TRP A 31 -6.31 -1.30 4.73
CA TRP A 31 -7.17 -1.12 3.55
C TRP A 31 -8.50 -0.50 3.93
N GLN A 32 -9.17 -1.04 4.95
CA GLN A 32 -10.45 -0.51 5.40
C GLN A 32 -10.32 0.95 5.85
N ARG A 33 -9.30 1.25 6.66
CA ARG A 33 -9.00 2.63 7.08
C ARG A 33 -8.73 3.57 5.90
N ALA A 34 -7.98 3.12 4.89
CA ALA A 34 -7.69 3.91 3.70
C ALA A 34 -8.96 4.20 2.88
N ARG A 35 -9.86 3.21 2.74
CA ARG A 35 -11.17 3.37 2.10
C ARG A 35 -12.05 4.38 2.83
N ASP A 36 -11.99 4.37 4.16
CA ASP A 36 -12.77 5.26 5.02
C ASP A 36 -12.22 6.71 5.06
N GLY A 37 -11.17 7.00 4.28
CA GLY A 37 -10.62 8.35 4.15
C GLY A 37 -9.37 8.63 5.00
N SER A 38 -8.76 7.61 5.61
CA SER A 38 -7.49 7.78 6.34
C SER A 38 -6.31 7.97 5.37
N ARG A 39 -5.83 9.21 5.29
CA ARG A 39 -4.64 9.58 4.51
C ARG A 39 -3.38 8.86 4.99
N GLU A 40 -3.24 8.64 6.30
CA GLU A 40 -2.11 7.91 6.88
C GLU A 40 -2.06 6.46 6.40
N ALA A 41 -3.22 5.79 6.34
CA ALA A 41 -3.32 4.43 5.83
C ALA A 41 -2.98 4.36 4.33
N ALA A 42 -3.40 5.35 3.54
CA ALA A 42 -3.01 5.47 2.13
C ALA A 42 -1.49 5.66 1.95
N ILE A 43 -0.85 6.51 2.76
CA ILE A 43 0.62 6.66 2.79
C ILE A 43 1.29 5.31 3.09
N ARG A 44 0.75 4.56 4.06
CA ARG A 44 1.29 3.26 4.48
C ARG A 44 1.25 2.22 3.36
N PHE A 45 0.21 2.21 2.51
CA PHE A 45 0.20 1.36 1.32
C PHE A 45 1.32 1.68 0.32
N LEU A 46 1.64 2.96 0.13
CA LEU A 46 2.75 3.33 -0.77
C LEU A 46 4.11 2.90 -0.23
N ASP A 47 4.29 3.03 1.08
CA ASP A 47 5.49 2.56 1.77
C ASP A 47 5.65 1.04 1.64
N TRP A 48 4.59 0.28 1.94
CA TRP A 48 4.58 -1.17 1.78
C TRP A 48 4.74 -1.62 0.33
N ARG A 49 4.16 -0.91 -0.65
CA ARG A 49 4.32 -1.25 -2.06
C ARG A 49 5.79 -1.31 -2.48
N ARG A 50 6.62 -0.41 -1.96
CA ARG A 50 8.08 -0.42 -2.21
C ARG A 50 8.78 -1.54 -1.45
N HIS A 51 8.40 -1.76 -0.19
CA HIS A 51 9.05 -2.74 0.67
C HIS A 51 8.73 -4.20 0.29
N CYS A 52 7.47 -4.48 -0.07
CA CYS A 52 6.99 -5.83 -0.38
C CYS A 52 7.64 -6.46 -1.62
N LEU A 53 8.33 -5.67 -2.46
CA LEU A 53 9.15 -6.19 -3.56
C LEU A 53 10.31 -7.07 -3.08
N LEU A 54 10.65 -7.03 -1.78
CA LEU A 54 11.69 -7.86 -1.17
C LEU A 54 11.15 -9.16 -0.56
N ALA A 55 9.89 -9.52 -0.80
CA ALA A 55 9.28 -10.76 -0.31
C ALA A 55 10.08 -12.01 -0.73
N LYS A 56 10.38 -12.88 0.23
CA LYS A 56 11.19 -14.10 0.03
C LYS A 56 10.38 -15.38 0.21
N THR A 57 9.45 -15.39 1.15
CA THR A 57 8.58 -16.55 1.43
C THR A 57 7.26 -16.46 0.67
N ASP A 58 6.55 -17.58 0.53
CA ASP A 58 5.25 -17.62 -0.16
C ASP A 58 4.20 -16.76 0.57
N GLU A 59 4.22 -16.78 1.90
CA GLU A 59 3.38 -15.91 2.73
C GLU A 59 3.65 -14.42 2.45
N GLN A 60 4.93 -14.03 2.37
CA GLN A 60 5.30 -12.65 2.03
C GLN A 60 4.91 -12.27 0.60
N ARG A 61 4.97 -13.22 -0.34
CA ARG A 61 4.51 -13.00 -1.72
C ARG A 61 3.00 -12.80 -1.77
N ALA A 62 2.23 -13.54 -0.97
CA ALA A 62 0.79 -13.33 -0.84
C ALA A 62 0.48 -11.93 -0.30
N ALA A 63 1.17 -11.50 0.76
CA ALA A 63 1.07 -10.15 1.32
C ALA A 63 1.43 -9.07 0.28
N MET A 64 2.50 -9.28 -0.50
CA MET A 64 2.91 -8.37 -1.58
C MET A 64 1.81 -8.22 -2.63
N ILE A 65 1.23 -9.33 -3.12
CA ILE A 65 0.16 -9.31 -4.12
C ILE A 65 -1.03 -8.49 -3.60
N LEU A 66 -1.41 -8.70 -2.33
CA LEU A 66 -2.53 -7.99 -1.72
C LEU A 66 -2.25 -6.47 -1.63
N VAL A 67 -1.07 -6.09 -1.16
CA VAL A 67 -0.62 -4.68 -1.10
C VAL A 67 -0.63 -4.03 -2.47
N MET A 68 -0.14 -4.71 -3.50
CA MET A 68 -0.11 -4.19 -4.88
C MET A 68 -1.53 -3.96 -5.42
N ASN A 69 -2.42 -4.95 -5.23
CA ASN A 69 -3.81 -4.87 -5.67
C ASN A 69 -4.57 -3.73 -4.98
N TYR A 70 -4.42 -3.59 -3.66
CA TYR A 70 -5.08 -2.53 -2.90
C TYR A 70 -4.52 -1.15 -3.22
N SER A 71 -3.20 -1.03 -3.39
CA SER A 71 -2.59 0.21 -3.87
C SER A 71 -3.15 0.60 -5.24
N HIS A 72 -3.25 -0.35 -6.19
CA HIS A 72 -3.84 -0.07 -7.49
C HIS A 72 -5.29 0.45 -7.37
N LYS A 73 -6.12 -0.19 -6.55
CA LYS A 73 -7.51 0.25 -6.31
C LYS A 73 -7.61 1.63 -5.65
N LEU A 74 -6.69 1.99 -4.75
CA LEU A 74 -6.69 3.29 -4.06
C LEU A 74 -6.28 4.44 -4.98
N PHE A 75 -5.32 4.20 -5.88
CA PHE A 75 -4.60 5.28 -6.55
C PHE A 75 -4.83 5.35 -8.06
N ASN A 76 -5.28 4.27 -8.71
CA ASN A 76 -5.42 4.19 -10.16
C ASN A 76 -6.86 4.02 -10.64
N ARG A 77 -7.86 4.33 -9.80
CA ARG A 77 -9.28 4.05 -10.10
C ARG A 77 -9.89 4.89 -11.24
N ASP A 78 -9.12 5.78 -11.86
CA ASP A 78 -9.54 6.63 -13.00
C ASP A 78 -8.99 6.17 -14.37
N SER A 79 -8.35 5.00 -14.48
CA SER A 79 -7.94 4.47 -15.80
C SER A 79 -9.00 3.65 -16.52
N THR A 80 -10.19 3.47 -15.95
CA THR A 80 -11.35 2.84 -16.60
C THR A 80 -12.60 3.67 -16.32
N SER A 81 -12.66 4.84 -16.95
CA SER A 81 -13.92 5.37 -17.46
C SER A 81 -13.98 4.98 -18.95
N GLU A 82 -14.47 3.77 -19.21
CA GLU A 82 -15.14 3.41 -20.46
C GLU A 82 -16.60 3.10 -20.12
#